data_AF-A0A4Y2A985-F1
#
_entry.id   AF-A0A4Y2A985-F1
#
_cell.length_a   1.000
_cell.length_b   1.000
_cell.length_c   1.000
_cell.angle_alpha   90.00
_cell.angle_beta   90.00
_cell.angle_gamma   90.00
#
_symmetry.space_group_name_H-M   'P 1'
#
loop_
_entity.id
_entity.type
_entity.pdbx_description
1 polymer ?
#
loop_
_entity_poly.entity_id
_entity_poly.type
_entity_poly.pdbx_seq_one_letter_code
_entity_poly.pdbx_strand_id
1 'polypeptide(L)'
;MLFHANILEIKAFIDLYYFVGLHKVSLVNARDRWAIDGTGVDVFHCTMLYKRLLFLMRCLRFDDIRDNSSRREVDKLVPIRNIFEKFVASCQRLHSLGEYVTINEKLELFRGRCSFWQYYISNKSSKYGIKIFALVDATTFYAWNLEIYAGTQPAGPYNIENGPDKIVKQLMKPIFNSGCNLTVDIWCMNYGLAKDLLEKKNCSFRNC
;
A
#
# COMPACT_ATOMS: atom_id res chain seq x y z
N MET A 1 28.30 17.92 11.81
CA MET A 1 27.13 17.03 12.01
C MET A 1 26.73 16.54 10.63
N LEU A 2 26.96 15.26 10.30
CA LEU A 2 26.62 14.73 8.98
C LEU A 2 25.09 14.63 8.87
N PHE A 3 24.49 15.54 8.10
CA PHE A 3 23.05 15.57 7.81
C PHE A 3 22.58 14.42 6.91
N HIS A 4 23.49 13.53 6.50
CA HIS A 4 23.19 12.43 5.62
C HIS A 4 22.73 11.20 6.40
N ALA A 5 21.80 10.43 5.84
CA ALA A 5 21.44 9.12 6.33
C ALA A 5 22.22 8.07 5.54
N ASN A 6 22.78 7.07 6.22
CA ASN A 6 23.46 5.97 5.54
C ASN A 6 22.54 4.74 5.46
N ILE A 7 22.92 3.75 4.64
CA ILE A 7 22.10 2.55 4.42
C ILE A 7 21.86 1.76 5.73
N LEU A 8 22.87 1.64 6.59
CA LEU A 8 22.74 0.94 7.87
C LEU A 8 21.75 1.63 8.80
N GLU A 9 21.76 2.96 8.81
CA GLU A 9 20.87 3.78 9.61
C GLU A 9 19.42 3.69 9.11
N ILE A 10 19.20 3.66 7.79
CA ILE A 10 17.86 3.44 7.22
C ILE A 10 17.36 2.03 7.51
N LYS A 11 18.23 1.01 7.48
CA LYS A 11 17.87 -0.36 7.88
C LYS A 11 17.47 -0.41 9.35
N ALA A 12 18.32 0.11 10.24
CA ALA A 12 18.03 0.20 11.67
C ALA A 12 16.72 0.97 11.95
N PHE A 13 16.48 2.07 11.22
CA PHE A 13 15.24 2.82 11.28
C PHE A 13 14.02 1.95 10.92
N ILE A 14 14.07 1.20 9.82
CA ILE A 14 12.99 0.30 9.37
C ILE A 14 12.79 -0.83 10.39
N ASP A 15 13.88 -1.43 10.88
CA ASP A 15 13.85 -2.51 11.87
C ASP A 15 13.15 -2.08 13.16
N LEU A 16 13.39 -0.85 13.63
CA LEU A 16 12.68 -0.30 14.78
C LEU A 16 11.17 -0.25 14.55
N TYR A 17 10.69 0.05 13.34
CA TYR A 17 9.25 0.01 13.03
C TYR A 17 8.70 -1.41 12.99
N TYR A 18 9.48 -2.40 12.55
CA TYR A 18 9.11 -3.82 12.72
C TYR A 18 8.97 -4.18 14.20
N PHE A 19 9.91 -3.76 15.05
CA PHE A 19 9.83 -3.96 16.50
C PHE A 19 8.61 -3.28 17.12
N VAL A 20 8.27 -2.05 16.71
CA VAL A 20 7.05 -1.37 17.16
C VAL A 20 5.80 -2.20 16.86
N GLY A 21 5.74 -2.80 15.66
CA GLY A 21 4.67 -3.70 15.25
C GLY A 21 4.63 -5.00 16.06
N LEU A 22 5.80 -5.63 16.24
CA LEU A 22 5.96 -6.87 17.01
C LEU A 22 5.50 -6.72 18.46
N HIS A 23 5.90 -5.64 19.11
CA HIS A 23 5.51 -5.32 20.49
C HIS A 23 4.09 -4.74 20.60
N LYS A 24 3.38 -4.52 19.49
CA LYS A 24 2.04 -3.92 19.44
C LYS A 24 1.94 -2.55 20.13
N VAL A 25 3.04 -1.78 20.09
CA VAL A 25 3.16 -0.46 20.75
C VAL A 25 3.04 0.71 19.77
N SER A 26 2.40 0.51 18.61
CA SER A 26 2.28 1.53 17.55
C SER A 26 1.52 2.79 17.99
N LEU A 27 0.57 2.65 18.91
CA LEU A 27 -0.24 3.75 19.45
C LEU A 27 0.37 4.42 20.69
N VAL A 28 1.44 3.85 21.25
CA VAL A 28 2.16 4.44 22.39
C VAL A 28 2.94 5.66 21.92
N ASN A 29 3.16 6.64 22.80
CA ASN A 29 4.01 7.77 22.46
C ASN A 29 5.42 7.26 22.14
N ALA A 30 6.01 7.81 21.08
CA ALA A 30 7.39 7.47 20.73
C ALA A 30 8.39 7.83 21.84
N ARG A 31 8.08 8.80 22.72
CA ARG A 31 8.94 9.12 23.87
C ARG A 31 8.99 8.00 24.89
N ASP A 32 7.84 7.40 25.21
CA ASP A 32 7.74 6.37 26.24
C ASP A 32 8.52 5.11 25.82
N ARG A 33 8.47 4.76 24.53
CA ARG A 33 9.29 3.67 23.96
C ARG A 33 10.80 3.91 24.10
N TRP A 34 11.23 5.17 24.16
CA TRP A 34 12.62 5.60 24.29
C TRP A 34 12.98 6.05 25.72
N ALA A 35 12.12 5.80 26.70
CA ALA A 35 12.39 6.17 28.09
C ALA A 35 13.54 5.33 28.68
N ILE A 36 14.33 5.95 29.57
CA ILE A 36 15.50 5.34 30.23
C ILE A 36 15.20 5.10 31.73
N ASP A 37 13.99 5.45 32.18
CA ASP A 37 13.53 5.31 33.57
C ASP A 37 13.09 3.87 33.95
N GLY A 38 13.44 2.89 33.11
CA GLY A 38 13.03 1.49 33.27
C GLY A 38 11.66 1.15 32.66
N THR A 39 10.93 2.13 32.10
CA THR A 39 9.63 1.89 31.43
C THR A 39 9.74 1.73 29.92
N GLY A 40 10.86 2.14 29.33
CA GLY A 40 11.14 1.98 27.89
C GLY A 40 11.61 0.58 27.51
N VAL A 41 11.77 0.34 26.21
CA VAL A 41 12.34 -0.92 25.70
C VAL A 41 13.76 -0.66 25.21
N ASP A 42 14.72 -1.39 25.77
CA ASP A 42 16.14 -1.09 25.61
C ASP A 42 16.60 -1.05 24.16
N VAL A 43 16.05 -1.94 23.34
CA VAL A 43 16.35 -2.05 21.90
C VAL A 43 16.15 -0.70 21.18
N PHE A 44 15.15 0.11 21.55
CA PHE A 44 14.90 1.38 20.86
C PHE A 44 16.02 2.40 21.10
N HIS A 45 16.41 2.60 22.36
CA HIS A 45 17.43 3.60 22.69
C HIS A 45 18.85 3.14 22.30
N CYS A 46 19.12 1.83 22.37
CA CYS A 46 20.39 1.24 21.95
C CYS A 46 20.60 1.33 20.44
N THR A 47 19.53 1.28 19.65
CA THR A 47 19.63 1.27 18.18
C THR A 47 19.77 2.68 17.59
N MET A 48 18.95 3.63 18.05
CA MET A 48 18.95 4.99 17.50
C MET A 48 18.42 5.98 18.54
N LEU A 49 19.04 7.15 18.66
CA LEU A 49 18.53 8.20 19.55
C LEU A 49 17.14 8.69 19.09
N TYR A 50 16.23 8.95 20.04
CA TYR A 50 14.89 9.47 19.77
C TYR A 50 14.88 10.71 18.87
N LYS A 51 15.77 11.68 19.13
CA LYS A 51 15.89 12.90 18.30
C LYS A 51 16.31 12.58 16.86
N ARG A 52 17.13 11.55 16.65
CA ARG A 52 17.56 11.12 15.31
C ARG A 52 16.43 10.41 14.57
N LEU A 53 15.67 9.55 15.25
CA LEU A 53 14.45 8.94 14.68
C LEU A 53 13.47 10.03 14.19
N LEU A 54 13.19 11.03 15.03
CA LEU A 54 12.30 12.14 14.65
C LEU A 54 12.84 12.94 13.45
N PHE A 55 14.15 13.16 13.39
CA PHE A 55 14.78 13.83 12.27
C PHE A 55 14.60 13.04 10.98
N LEU A 56 14.91 11.73 10.99
CA LEU A 56 14.73 10.86 9.83
C LEU A 56 13.27 10.81 9.39
N MET A 57 12.33 10.66 10.33
CA MET A 57 10.88 10.67 10.05
C MET A 57 10.43 11.92 9.29
N ARG A 58 10.95 13.10 9.65
CA ARG A 58 10.57 14.37 9.00
C ARG A 58 11.23 14.55 7.64
N CYS A 59 12.42 13.98 7.46
CA CYS A 59 13.24 14.17 6.27
C CYS A 59 13.12 13.03 5.25
N LEU A 60 12.48 11.91 5.58
CA LEU A 60 12.32 10.78 4.67
C LEU A 60 11.52 11.19 3.41
N ARG A 61 12.08 10.91 2.24
CA ARG A 61 11.49 11.19 0.93
C ARG A 61 11.77 10.00 0.01
N PHE A 62 10.84 9.70 -0.90
CA PHE A 62 10.95 8.58 -1.84
C PHE A 62 10.99 9.04 -3.31
N ASP A 63 11.17 10.33 -3.54
CA ASP A 63 11.19 10.95 -4.86
C ASP A 63 12.15 12.14 -4.90
N ASP A 64 12.62 12.49 -6.09
CA ASP A 64 13.50 13.63 -6.31
C ASP A 64 12.68 14.91 -6.53
N ILE A 65 12.92 15.92 -5.69
CA ILE A 65 12.19 17.18 -5.76
C ILE A 65 12.44 17.95 -7.07
N ARG A 66 13.58 17.70 -7.74
CA ARG A 66 14.00 18.44 -8.94
C ARG A 66 13.15 18.12 -10.17
N ASP A 67 12.61 16.91 -10.23
CA ASP A 67 11.80 16.39 -11.35
C ASP A 67 10.29 16.40 -11.04
N ASN A 68 9.91 17.00 -9.91
CA ASN A 68 8.60 16.74 -9.32
C ASN A 68 7.49 17.61 -9.93
N SER A 69 7.81 18.83 -10.40
CA SER A 69 6.81 19.82 -10.84
C SER A 69 5.97 19.34 -12.01
N SER A 70 6.60 18.92 -13.11
CA SER A 70 5.93 18.42 -14.32
C SER A 70 5.19 17.10 -14.06
N ARG A 71 5.75 16.23 -13.22
CA ARG A 71 5.18 14.90 -12.94
C ARG A 71 3.91 14.99 -12.10
N ARG A 72 3.83 15.94 -11.16
CA ARG A 72 2.60 16.16 -10.35
C ARG A 72 1.40 16.63 -11.17
N GLU A 73 1.65 17.26 -12.32
CA GLU A 73 0.58 17.66 -13.24
C GLU A 73 -0.09 16.47 -13.90
N VAL A 74 0.51 15.28 -13.81
CA VAL A 74 0.08 14.06 -14.51
C VAL A 74 -0.25 12.93 -13.53
N ASP A 75 0.37 12.90 -12.35
CA ASP A 75 0.14 11.87 -11.33
C ASP A 75 0.19 12.42 -9.90
N LYS A 76 -0.87 12.17 -9.13
CA LYS A 76 -0.96 12.51 -7.70
C LYS A 76 -0.09 11.64 -6.80
N LEU A 77 0.34 10.46 -7.26
CA LEU A 77 1.13 9.50 -6.47
C LEU A 77 2.65 9.64 -6.68
N VAL A 78 3.11 10.62 -7.44
CA VAL A 78 4.54 10.89 -7.71
C VAL A 78 5.45 10.72 -6.50
N PRO A 79 5.13 11.26 -5.30
CA PRO A 79 6.02 11.15 -4.14
C PRO A 79 6.32 9.72 -3.68
N ILE A 80 5.51 8.73 -4.07
CA ILE A 80 5.65 7.32 -3.66
C ILE A 80 5.63 6.33 -4.84
N ARG A 81 5.31 6.78 -6.06
CA ARG A 81 5.10 5.95 -7.26
C ARG A 81 6.21 4.93 -7.47
N ASN A 82 7.46 5.40 -7.48
CA ASN A 82 8.63 4.57 -7.78
C ASN A 82 8.84 3.45 -6.74
N ILE A 83 8.79 3.79 -5.44
CA ILE A 83 8.97 2.77 -4.39
C ILE A 83 7.79 1.80 -4.33
N PHE A 84 6.57 2.29 -4.57
CA PHE A 84 5.36 1.48 -4.58
C PHE A 84 5.37 0.47 -5.73
N GLU A 85 5.69 0.89 -6.95
CA GLU A 85 5.79 -0.02 -8.11
C GLU A 85 6.89 -1.06 -7.92
N LYS A 86 8.05 -0.67 -7.37
CA LYS A 86 9.12 -1.61 -7.03
C LYS A 86 8.70 -2.62 -5.96
N PHE A 87 7.92 -2.18 -4.98
CA PHE A 87 7.37 -3.04 -3.95
C PHE A 87 6.40 -4.06 -4.56
N VAL A 88 5.43 -3.61 -5.36
CA VAL A 88 4.47 -4.48 -6.05
C VAL A 88 5.16 -5.46 -6.99
N ALA A 89 6.11 -4.99 -7.81
CA ALA A 89 6.89 -5.86 -8.69
C ALA A 89 7.70 -6.91 -7.91
N SER A 90 8.18 -6.56 -6.71
CA SER A 90 8.85 -7.52 -5.83
C SER A 90 7.88 -8.55 -5.27
N CYS A 91 6.67 -8.15 -4.86
CA CYS A 91 5.64 -9.10 -4.43
C CYS A 91 5.28 -10.11 -5.52
N GLN A 92 5.10 -9.61 -6.75
CA GLN A 92 4.76 -10.45 -7.89
C GLN A 92 5.86 -11.47 -8.23
N ARG A 93 7.13 -11.07 -8.07
CA ARG A 93 8.29 -11.91 -8.36
C ARG A 93 8.57 -12.97 -7.30
N LEU A 94 8.23 -12.70 -6.03
CA LEU A 94 8.58 -13.56 -4.91
C LEU A 94 7.57 -14.69 -4.65
N HIS A 95 6.34 -14.56 -5.12
CA HIS A 95 5.27 -15.54 -4.87
C HIS A 95 4.55 -15.91 -6.17
N SER A 96 4.38 -17.20 -6.41
CA SER A 96 3.51 -17.72 -7.46
C SER A 96 2.10 -17.90 -6.92
N LEU A 97 1.11 -17.36 -7.62
CA LEU A 97 -0.28 -17.44 -7.21
C LEU A 97 -0.81 -18.87 -7.30
N GLY A 98 -1.68 -19.23 -6.35
CA GLY A 98 -2.49 -20.43 -6.43
C GLY A 98 -3.67 -20.31 -7.39
N GLU A 99 -4.54 -21.32 -7.37
CA GLU A 99 -5.72 -21.40 -8.24
C GLU A 99 -6.81 -20.39 -7.89
N TYR A 100 -6.84 -19.89 -6.65
CA TYR A 100 -7.90 -19.01 -6.16
C TYR A 100 -7.31 -17.68 -5.71
N VAL A 101 -7.83 -16.60 -6.26
CA VAL A 101 -7.42 -15.23 -5.95
C VAL A 101 -8.64 -14.38 -5.60
N THR A 102 -8.44 -13.43 -4.70
CA THR A 102 -9.49 -12.53 -4.24
C THR A 102 -9.04 -11.09 -4.40
N ILE A 103 -9.92 -10.22 -4.92
CA ILE A 103 -9.70 -8.77 -4.90
C ILE A 103 -10.53 -8.17 -3.79
N ASN A 104 -9.87 -7.42 -2.90
CA ASN A 104 -10.54 -6.70 -1.83
C ASN A 104 -9.93 -5.30 -1.62
N GLU A 105 -10.67 -4.45 -0.92
CA GLU A 105 -10.26 -3.11 -0.53
C GLU A 105 -9.76 -3.05 0.91
N LYS A 106 -8.57 -2.47 1.08
CA LYS A 106 -7.99 -2.08 2.37
C LYS A 106 -8.03 -0.57 2.52
N LEU A 107 -8.28 -0.09 3.73
CA LEU A 107 -8.21 1.33 4.07
C LEU A 107 -7.08 1.56 5.07
N GLU A 108 -6.04 2.29 4.66
CA GLU A 108 -4.94 2.68 5.53
C GLU A 108 -5.28 3.99 6.25
N LEU A 109 -5.31 3.96 7.57
CA LEU A 109 -5.68 5.10 8.41
C LEU A 109 -4.81 6.32 8.12
N PHE A 110 -5.44 7.40 7.68
CA PHE A 110 -4.76 8.66 7.42
C PHE A 110 -5.70 9.84 7.68
N ARG A 111 -5.20 10.84 8.42
CA ARG A 111 -5.96 12.06 8.78
C ARG A 111 -5.23 13.35 8.42
N GLY A 112 -4.29 13.29 7.48
CA GLY A 112 -3.57 14.46 6.98
C GLY A 112 -4.22 15.09 5.75
N ARG A 113 -3.58 16.15 5.24
CA ARG A 113 -3.96 16.77 3.96
C ARG A 113 -3.48 15.88 2.81
N CYS A 114 -4.42 15.22 2.15
CA CYS A 114 -4.21 14.46 0.92
C CYS A 114 -5.39 14.75 -0.01
N SER A 115 -5.20 14.76 -1.32
CA SER A 115 -6.31 15.04 -2.26
C SER A 115 -7.22 13.84 -2.53
N PHE A 116 -6.82 12.64 -2.14
CA PHE A 116 -7.50 11.39 -2.48
C PHE A 116 -7.79 10.49 -1.27
N TRP A 117 -7.75 11.07 -0.07
CA TRP A 117 -8.24 10.37 1.12
C TRP A 117 -9.72 10.04 0.94
N GLN A 118 -10.13 8.89 1.46
CA GLN A 118 -11.50 8.37 1.37
C GLN A 118 -12.16 8.42 2.75
N TYR A 119 -13.43 8.82 2.76
CA TYR A 119 -14.31 8.69 3.91
C TYR A 119 -15.17 7.44 3.71
N TYR A 120 -15.16 6.53 4.68
CA TYR A 120 -16.01 5.34 4.64
C TYR A 120 -17.07 5.42 5.74
N ILE A 121 -18.33 5.52 5.31
CA ILE A 121 -19.52 5.47 6.18
C ILE A 121 -20.12 4.08 6.03
N SER A 122 -19.63 3.10 6.79
CA SER A 122 -20.33 1.86 7.18
C SER A 122 -19.31 0.82 7.67
N ASN A 123 -19.55 0.28 8.88
CA ASN A 123 -19.00 -0.93 9.50
C ASN A 123 -17.48 -1.21 9.51
N LYS A 124 -16.61 -0.35 8.97
CA LYS A 124 -15.15 -0.49 9.10
C LYS A 124 -14.64 0.24 10.35
N SER A 125 -13.65 -0.36 11.02
CA SER A 125 -12.98 0.21 12.22
C SER A 125 -12.32 1.57 11.95
N SER A 126 -12.01 1.85 10.69
CA SER A 126 -11.31 3.04 10.22
C SER A 126 -12.24 3.89 9.37
N LYS A 127 -12.55 5.11 9.82
CA LYS A 127 -13.48 6.01 9.11
C LYS A 127 -12.82 6.82 7.98
N TYR A 128 -11.51 7.05 8.05
CA TYR A 128 -10.76 7.96 7.17
C TYR A 128 -9.43 7.32 6.78
N GLY A 129 -9.08 7.31 5.50
CA GLY A 129 -7.80 6.76 5.09
C GLY A 129 -7.51 6.80 3.60
N ILE A 130 -6.39 6.19 3.22
CA ILE A 130 -6.03 5.95 1.82
C ILE A 130 -6.55 4.56 1.44
N LYS A 131 -7.38 4.50 0.41
CA LYS A 131 -7.95 3.24 -0.08
C LYS A 131 -6.94 2.56 -1.00
N ILE A 132 -6.71 1.28 -0.78
CA ILE A 132 -5.80 0.42 -1.55
C ILE A 132 -6.58 -0.83 -1.95
N PHE A 133 -6.56 -1.18 -3.23
CA PHE A 133 -7.09 -2.45 -3.69
C PHE A 133 -5.95 -3.47 -3.73
N ALA A 134 -6.23 -4.67 -3.23
CA ALA A 134 -5.26 -5.75 -3.16
C ALA A 134 -5.81 -6.99 -3.86
N LEU A 135 -5.02 -7.56 -4.78
CA LEU A 135 -5.19 -8.92 -5.28
C LEU A 135 -4.40 -9.85 -4.37
N VAL A 136 -5.11 -10.77 -3.72
CA VAL A 136 -4.60 -11.63 -2.66
C VAL A 136 -4.80 -13.08 -3.07
N ASP A 137 -3.81 -13.93 -2.82
CA ASP A 137 -3.95 -15.37 -2.92
C ASP A 137 -4.85 -15.88 -1.78
N ALA A 138 -5.94 -16.57 -2.13
CA ALA A 138 -6.92 -17.03 -1.16
C ALA A 138 -6.39 -18.14 -0.23
N THR A 139 -5.33 -18.85 -0.63
CA THR A 139 -4.77 -19.96 0.14
C THR A 139 -3.69 -19.50 1.13
N THR A 140 -2.80 -18.62 0.67
CA THR A 140 -1.66 -18.13 1.47
C THR A 140 -1.92 -16.79 2.13
N PHE A 141 -3.03 -16.11 1.79
CA PHE A 141 -3.34 -14.74 2.18
C PHE A 141 -2.26 -13.72 1.76
N TYR A 142 -1.47 -14.06 0.74
CA TYR A 142 -0.39 -13.22 0.25
C TYR A 142 -0.91 -12.11 -0.67
N ALA A 143 -0.60 -10.85 -0.33
CA ALA A 143 -0.92 -9.70 -1.19
C ALA A 143 0.06 -9.64 -2.37
N TRP A 144 -0.43 -10.03 -3.54
CA TRP A 144 0.39 -10.22 -4.73
C TRP A 144 0.44 -8.99 -5.64
N ASN A 145 -0.70 -8.33 -5.85
CA ASN A 145 -0.78 -7.07 -6.60
C ASN A 145 -1.56 -6.02 -5.81
N LEU A 146 -1.16 -4.75 -5.91
CA LEU A 146 -1.73 -3.65 -5.14
C LEU A 146 -1.89 -2.42 -6.02
N GLU A 147 -3.01 -1.72 -5.87
CA GLU A 147 -3.28 -0.45 -6.56
C GLU A 147 -3.82 0.58 -5.55
N ILE A 148 -3.22 1.76 -5.51
CA ILE A 148 -3.68 2.85 -4.63
C ILE A 148 -4.77 3.64 -5.34
N TYR A 149 -5.90 3.82 -4.66
CA TYR A 149 -6.96 4.69 -5.14
C TYR A 149 -6.57 6.16 -5.00
N ALA A 150 -6.19 6.79 -6.10
CA ALA A 150 -5.77 8.21 -6.15
C ALA A 150 -6.90 9.19 -6.52
N GLY A 151 -8.16 8.72 -6.53
CA GLY A 151 -9.30 9.51 -7.01
C GLY A 151 -9.12 9.92 -8.47
N THR A 152 -9.75 11.02 -8.89
CA THR A 152 -9.61 11.53 -10.26
C THR A 152 -8.19 12.04 -10.49
N GLN A 153 -7.45 11.40 -11.39
CA GLN A 153 -6.09 11.82 -11.75
C GLN A 153 -6.15 12.97 -12.78
N PRO A 154 -5.12 13.83 -12.82
CA PRO A 154 -4.99 14.85 -13.88
C PRO A 154 -4.90 14.22 -15.27
N ALA A 155 -5.13 15.02 -16.31
CA ALA A 155 -5.03 14.53 -17.69
C ALA A 155 -3.64 13.94 -17.98
N GLY A 156 -3.62 12.69 -18.45
CA GLY A 156 -2.39 11.98 -18.78
C GLY A 156 -2.52 10.46 -18.64
N PRO A 157 -1.42 9.71 -18.71
CA PRO A 157 -1.42 8.24 -18.70
C PRO A 157 -2.02 7.61 -17.45
N TYR A 158 -2.00 8.32 -16.31
CA TYR A 158 -2.57 7.84 -15.05
C TYR A 158 -4.04 8.20 -14.87
N ASN A 159 -4.65 8.94 -15.82
CA ASN A 159 -6.08 9.22 -15.83
C ASN A 159 -6.87 8.01 -16.33
N ILE A 160 -6.93 6.98 -15.49
CA ILE A 160 -7.83 5.85 -15.72
C ILE A 160 -9.13 6.08 -14.97
N GLU A 161 -10.24 5.67 -15.59
CA GLU A 161 -11.54 5.61 -14.94
C GLU A 161 -11.49 4.75 -13.69
N ASN A 162 -12.01 5.31 -12.60
CA ASN A 162 -12.07 4.70 -11.28
C ASN A 162 -13.21 3.67 -11.10
N GLY A 163 -13.77 3.17 -12.20
CA GLY A 163 -14.84 2.17 -12.16
C GLY A 163 -14.33 0.84 -11.62
N PRO A 164 -15.15 0.09 -10.87
CA PRO A 164 -14.78 -1.22 -10.32
C PRO A 164 -14.22 -2.15 -11.40
N ASP A 165 -14.85 -2.18 -12.57
CA ASP A 165 -14.44 -3.00 -13.71
C ASP A 165 -13.03 -2.71 -14.19
N LYS A 166 -12.63 -1.45 -14.21
CA LYS A 166 -11.31 -1.02 -14.69
C LYS A 166 -10.23 -1.36 -13.67
N ILE A 167 -10.52 -1.13 -12.39
CA ILE A 167 -9.63 -1.48 -11.27
C ILE A 167 -9.39 -2.99 -11.24
N VAL A 168 -10.46 -3.79 -11.34
CA VAL A 168 -10.34 -5.26 -11.40
C VAL A 168 -9.51 -5.68 -12.61
N LYS A 169 -9.78 -5.14 -13.80
CA LYS A 169 -9.01 -5.46 -15.01
C LYS A 169 -7.54 -5.05 -14.90
N GLN A 170 -7.22 -3.94 -14.24
CA GLN A 170 -5.84 -3.51 -14.01
C GLN A 170 -5.10 -4.45 -13.06
N LEU A 171 -5.72 -4.82 -11.94
CA LEU A 171 -5.14 -5.75 -10.98
C LEU A 171 -4.94 -7.14 -11.56
N MET A 172 -5.87 -7.58 -12.41
CA MET A 172 -5.83 -8.88 -13.10
C MET A 172 -4.90 -8.91 -14.33
N LYS A 173 -4.49 -7.74 -14.85
CA LYS A 173 -3.69 -7.65 -16.08
C LYS A 173 -2.46 -8.56 -16.11
N PRO A 174 -1.67 -8.67 -15.02
CA PRO A 174 -0.49 -9.53 -15.00
C PRO A 174 -0.80 -11.03 -15.07
N ILE A 175 -2.02 -11.45 -14.72
CA ILE A 175 -2.40 -12.85 -14.58
C ILE A 175 -3.42 -13.30 -15.62
N PHE A 176 -3.70 -12.49 -16.64
CA PHE A 176 -4.56 -12.91 -17.75
C PHE A 176 -4.01 -14.18 -18.41
N ASN A 177 -4.91 -15.14 -18.68
CA ASN A 177 -4.62 -16.47 -19.22
C ASN A 177 -3.88 -17.45 -18.28
N SER A 178 -3.83 -17.17 -16.97
CA SER A 178 -3.26 -18.10 -15.99
C SER A 178 -4.22 -19.22 -15.57
N GLY A 179 -5.53 -19.07 -15.82
CA GLY A 179 -6.54 -20.04 -15.42
C GLY A 179 -6.98 -19.96 -13.95
N CYS A 180 -6.50 -18.97 -13.18
CA CYS A 180 -6.94 -18.75 -11.80
C CYS A 180 -8.46 -18.48 -11.73
N ASN A 181 -9.06 -18.63 -10.56
CA ASN A 181 -10.41 -18.25 -10.20
C ASN A 181 -10.40 -16.97 -9.36
N LEU A 182 -11.23 -16.01 -9.74
CA LEU A 182 -11.31 -14.69 -9.11
C LEU A 182 -12.59 -14.60 -8.31
N THR A 183 -12.43 -14.29 -7.03
CA THR A 183 -13.51 -13.89 -6.14
C THR A 183 -13.43 -12.38 -5.91
N VAL A 184 -14.55 -11.68 -6.01
CA VAL A 184 -14.63 -10.23 -5.76
C VAL A 184 -15.78 -9.90 -4.84
N ASP A 185 -15.70 -8.72 -4.20
CA ASP A 185 -16.81 -8.15 -3.43
C ASP A 185 -18.01 -7.79 -4.35
N ILE A 186 -19.20 -7.71 -3.77
CA ILE A 186 -20.47 -7.42 -4.44
C ILE A 186 -20.41 -6.09 -5.20
N TRP A 187 -19.71 -5.09 -4.65
CA TRP A 187 -19.51 -3.80 -5.32
C TRP A 187 -18.78 -3.90 -6.67
N CYS A 188 -17.97 -4.94 -6.87
CA CYS A 188 -17.28 -5.23 -8.11
C CYS A 188 -18.07 -6.15 -9.06
N MET A 189 -19.27 -6.60 -8.68
CA MET A 189 -20.07 -7.50 -9.50
C MET A 189 -20.79 -6.75 -10.61
N ASN A 190 -20.19 -6.79 -11.80
CA ASN A 190 -20.84 -6.38 -13.04
C ASN A 190 -20.90 -7.56 -14.01
N TYR A 191 -22.05 -7.78 -14.62
CA TYR A 191 -22.23 -8.81 -15.65
C TYR A 191 -21.27 -8.60 -16.83
N GLY A 192 -21.07 -7.35 -17.26
CA GLY A 192 -20.13 -7.03 -18.34
C GLY A 192 -18.70 -7.39 -17.96
N LEU A 193 -18.30 -7.14 -16.71
CA LEU A 193 -16.98 -7.54 -16.21
C LEU A 193 -16.80 -9.05 -16.18
N ALA A 194 -17.80 -9.80 -15.70
CA ALA A 194 -17.74 -11.25 -15.65
C ALA A 194 -17.61 -11.85 -17.06
N LYS A 195 -18.36 -11.34 -18.04
CA LYS A 195 -18.28 -11.77 -19.43
C LYS A 195 -16.89 -11.48 -20.02
N ASP A 196 -16.37 -10.27 -19.83
CA ASP A 196 -15.05 -9.86 -20.34
C ASP A 196 -13.91 -10.69 -19.74
N LEU A 197 -14.02 -11.10 -18.47
CA LEU A 197 -13.02 -11.95 -17.81
C LEU A 197 -13.09 -13.40 -18.31
N LEU A 198 -14.31 -13.91 -18.54
CA LEU A 198 -14.52 -15.24 -19.10
C LEU A 198 -13.96 -15.35 -20.53
N GLU A 199 -14.19 -14.34 -21.37
CA GLU A 199 -13.62 -14.28 -22.73
C GLU A 199 -12.09 -14.24 -22.74
N LYS A 200 -11.48 -13.60 -21.73
CA LYS A 200 -10.02 -13.55 -21.53
C LYS A 200 -9.45 -14.78 -20.83
N LYS A 201 -10.17 -15.91 -20.89
CA LYS A 201 -9.82 -17.23 -20.35
C LYS A 201 -9.30 -17.20 -18.91
N ASN A 202 -10.01 -16.49 -18.05
CA ASN A 202 -9.72 -16.50 -16.62
C ASN A 202 -11.02 -16.50 -15.82
N CYS A 203 -11.09 -17.43 -14.87
CA CYS A 203 -11.96 -17.40 -13.70
C CYS A 203 -13.43 -17.82 -13.86
N SER A 204 -13.85 -18.80 -13.05
CA SER A 204 -15.22 -18.78 -12.53
C SER A 204 -15.34 -17.58 -11.58
N PHE A 205 -16.30 -16.70 -11.85
CA PHE A 205 -16.57 -15.50 -11.05
C PHE A 205 -17.48 -15.92 -9.89
N ARG A 206 -16.99 -15.85 -8.65
CA ARG A 206 -17.76 -16.26 -7.45
C ARG A 206 -17.84 -15.12 -6.44
N ASN A 207 -18.91 -15.11 -5.66
CA ASN A 207 -19.10 -14.15 -4.57
C ASN A 207 -18.25 -14.55 -3.36
N CYS A 208 -17.77 -13.55 -2.63
CA CYS A 208 -17.26 -13.72 -1.27
C CYS A 208 -18.42 -13.87 -0.28
#